data_AF-A0A316YQB1-F1
#
_entry.id   AF-A0A316YQB1-F1
#
_cell.length_a   1.000
_cell.length_b   1.000
_cell.length_c   1.000
_cell.angle_alpha   90.00
_cell.angle_beta   90.00
_cell.angle_gamma   90.00
#
_symmetry.space_group_name_H-M   'P 1'
#
loop_
_entity.id
_entity.type
_entity.pdbx_description
1 polymer ?
#
loop_
_entity_poly.entity_id
_entity_poly.type
_entity_poly.pdbx_seq_one_letter_code
_entity_poly.pdbx_strand_id
1 'polypeptide(L)'
;MAKGRKNASQTAKITEIVEPTPSKAKGGKDASPSAVPFIVLGALSIAFGLAIHLTAVWNSPERSVSQLLELSTRQIKSRINVAHDWPDAATSAFLEAHAQTLFRAFLIAIAVFKDLLRDDTGKALFLIITAVGAPMFNFAAVESIKHGRHPLLHITTYAVAATLGQVMCIGAATPLFYLPAYAYVRWSESKKPLSVHPLPSSSFANVFLAQLVGAATVATIIGTVFLPVESREWLLVNIAFQFFPLFLIPLAFASSRVKAAIDENGDVSKPRLATSESYRMMGYICLGLYYAGLYYGFQGFRRAYAARTFNNDAQWTIFWDLIGLLGSLYLFVLIDSFADEAAIKRGAQRVHARRFLPEDILMGLPGALLLSPGWAAATYWQRREVLAEKARLGVVPIDKDD
;
A
#
# COMPACT_ATOMS: atom_id res chain seq x y z
N MET A 1 -31.86 -64.56 -10.45
CA MET A 1 -32.54 -63.26 -10.69
C MET A 1 -32.64 -62.54 -9.35
N ALA A 2 -32.28 -61.28 -9.09
CA ALA A 2 -31.37 -60.32 -9.69
C ALA A 2 -31.00 -59.33 -8.56
N LYS A 3 -29.71 -59.01 -8.43
CA LYS A 3 -29.08 -57.81 -7.82
C LYS A 3 -29.73 -57.18 -6.57
N GLY A 4 -29.25 -57.54 -5.38
CA GLY A 4 -29.33 -56.71 -4.17
C GLY A 4 -28.12 -55.76 -4.07
N ARG A 5 -28.37 -54.45 -4.12
CA ARG A 5 -27.36 -53.39 -3.95
C ARG A 5 -26.78 -53.42 -2.53
N LYS A 6 -25.44 -53.43 -2.44
CA LYS A 6 -24.69 -53.16 -1.19
C LYS A 6 -24.78 -51.66 -0.89
N ASN A 7 -25.43 -51.31 0.22
CA ASN A 7 -25.32 -49.98 0.82
C ASN A 7 -24.05 -49.94 1.67
N ALA A 8 -23.08 -49.13 1.25
CA ALA A 8 -21.95 -48.74 2.08
C ALA A 8 -22.42 -47.63 3.02
N SER A 9 -22.63 -47.98 4.29
CA SER A 9 -22.73 -47.02 5.39
C SER A 9 -21.30 -46.59 5.76
N GLN A 10 -20.84 -45.48 5.19
CA GLN A 10 -19.73 -44.72 5.77
C GLN A 10 -20.34 -43.57 6.56
N THR A 11 -20.48 -43.81 7.86
CA THR A 11 -20.86 -42.83 8.88
C THR A 11 -19.74 -41.79 8.97
N ALA A 12 -19.89 -40.69 8.24
CA ALA A 12 -19.11 -39.49 8.48
C ALA A 12 -19.46 -39.00 9.89
N LYS A 13 -18.47 -39.02 10.79
CA LYS A 13 -18.52 -38.28 12.06
C LYS A 13 -18.72 -36.82 11.73
N ILE A 14 -19.97 -36.37 11.82
CA ILE A 14 -20.32 -34.96 11.91
C ILE A 14 -19.63 -34.47 13.18
N THR A 15 -18.57 -33.69 13.01
CA THR A 15 -18.01 -32.86 14.06
C THR A 15 -19.13 -31.94 14.50
N GLU A 16 -19.62 -32.09 15.73
CA GLU A 16 -20.53 -31.12 16.34
C GLU A 16 -19.94 -29.73 16.13
N ILE A 17 -20.64 -28.91 15.35
CA ILE A 17 -20.47 -27.47 15.37
C ILE A 17 -20.95 -27.07 16.76
N VAL A 18 -20.03 -27.03 17.72
CA VAL A 18 -20.27 -26.41 19.01
C VAL A 18 -20.64 -24.96 18.69
N GLU A 19 -21.91 -24.61 18.81
CA GLU A 19 -22.33 -23.22 18.79
C GLU A 19 -21.46 -22.49 19.81
N PRO A 20 -20.70 -21.46 19.40
CA PRO A 20 -19.93 -20.69 20.35
C PRO A 20 -20.94 -20.04 21.29
N THR A 21 -21.05 -20.59 22.49
CA THR A 21 -21.80 -19.96 23.56
C THR A 21 -21.14 -18.59 23.73
N PRO A 22 -21.83 -17.48 23.50
CA PRO A 22 -21.22 -16.17 23.61
C PRO A 22 -20.68 -16.08 25.03
N SER A 23 -19.35 -16.02 25.17
CA SER A 23 -18.74 -15.84 26.47
C SER A 23 -19.41 -14.59 27.03
N LYS A 24 -20.15 -14.73 28.13
CA LYS A 24 -20.71 -13.60 28.86
C LYS A 24 -19.52 -12.83 29.40
N ALA A 25 -18.95 -11.95 28.58
CA ALA A 25 -18.01 -10.95 29.00
C ALA A 25 -18.74 -10.14 30.07
N LYS A 26 -18.33 -10.33 31.33
CA LYS A 26 -18.84 -9.57 32.47
C LYS A 26 -18.70 -8.09 32.11
N GLY A 27 -19.84 -7.41 32.11
CA GLY A 27 -19.99 -6.05 31.61
C GLY A 27 -18.95 -5.09 32.17
N GLY A 28 -18.10 -4.57 31.27
CA GLY A 28 -17.68 -3.19 31.35
C GLY A 28 -18.74 -2.37 30.60
N LYS A 29 -19.36 -1.39 31.29
CA LYS A 29 -20.26 -0.39 30.68
C LYS A 29 -19.67 0.15 29.37
N ASP A 30 -20.55 0.51 28.46
CA ASP A 30 -20.39 1.11 27.12
C ASP A 30 -19.40 2.29 27.01
N ALA A 31 -18.14 2.13 27.43
CA ALA A 31 -17.12 3.12 27.24
C ALA A 31 -16.74 3.12 25.75
N SER A 32 -17.13 4.19 25.06
CA SER A 32 -16.70 4.41 23.68
C SER A 32 -15.17 4.32 23.61
N PRO A 33 -14.59 3.66 22.58
CA PRO A 33 -13.16 3.54 22.46
C PRO A 33 -12.50 4.92 22.46
N SER A 34 -11.46 5.07 23.28
CA SER A 34 -10.73 6.33 23.41
C SER A 34 -10.23 6.78 22.04
N ALA A 35 -10.53 8.01 21.67
CA ALA A 35 -10.02 8.62 20.44
C ALA A 35 -8.53 9.00 20.55
N VAL A 36 -8.00 9.11 21.78
CA VAL A 36 -6.68 9.67 22.06
C VAL A 36 -5.56 8.97 21.29
N PRO A 37 -5.43 7.63 21.28
CA PRO A 37 -4.37 6.96 20.53
C PRO A 37 -4.43 7.26 19.03
N PHE A 38 -5.63 7.34 18.45
CA PHE A 38 -5.82 7.61 17.03
C PHE A 38 -5.52 9.06 16.66
N ILE A 39 -5.88 10.01 17.53
CA ILE A 39 -5.51 11.42 17.38
C ILE A 39 -3.99 11.58 17.44
N VAL A 40 -3.34 10.95 18.43
CA VAL A 40 -1.88 10.99 18.57
C VAL A 40 -1.19 10.37 17.36
N LEU A 41 -1.62 9.19 16.92
CA LEU A 41 -1.06 8.53 15.73
C LEU A 41 -1.29 9.35 14.46
N GLY A 42 -2.48 9.96 14.29
CA GLY A 42 -2.77 10.87 13.18
C GLY A 42 -1.86 12.11 13.17
N ALA A 43 -1.69 12.75 14.33
CA ALA A 43 -0.81 13.91 14.47
C ALA A 43 0.67 13.56 14.24
N LEU A 44 1.14 12.44 14.81
CA LEU A 44 2.49 11.93 14.58
C LEU A 44 2.73 11.59 13.11
N SER A 45 1.74 11.01 12.44
CA SER A 45 1.79 10.74 11.00
C SER A 45 1.96 12.03 10.20
N ILE A 46 1.18 13.07 10.49
CA ILE A 46 1.31 14.37 9.82
C ILE A 46 2.69 14.98 10.06
N ALA A 47 3.14 15.02 11.31
CA ALA A 47 4.46 15.56 11.66
C ALA A 47 5.59 14.80 10.95
N PHE A 48 5.49 13.47 10.90
CA PHE A 48 6.44 12.62 10.19
C PHE A 48 6.45 12.91 8.69
N GLY A 49 5.27 12.98 8.05
CA GLY A 49 5.17 13.31 6.63
C GLY A 49 5.73 14.69 6.27
N LEU A 50 5.50 15.70 7.11
CA LEU A 50 6.12 17.02 6.96
C LEU A 50 7.65 16.94 7.07
N ALA A 51 8.18 16.21 8.05
CA ALA A 51 9.61 16.03 8.23
C ALA A 51 10.27 15.34 7.03
N ILE A 52 9.62 14.31 6.46
CA ILE A 52 10.08 13.65 5.24
C ILE A 52 10.09 14.63 4.07
N HIS A 53 9.01 15.38 3.84
CA HIS A 53 8.95 16.35 2.74
C HIS A 53 10.05 17.42 2.85
N LEU A 54 10.22 18.01 4.04
CA LEU A 54 11.26 19.02 4.28
C LEU A 54 12.66 18.43 4.07
N THR A 55 12.91 17.22 4.52
CA THR A 55 14.24 16.60 4.43
C THR A 55 14.56 16.13 3.00
N ALA A 56 13.59 15.52 2.32
CA ALA A 56 13.74 14.99 0.98
C ALA A 56 13.87 16.11 -0.06
N VAL A 57 13.01 17.13 0.01
CA VAL A 57 12.87 18.14 -1.05
C VAL A 57 13.63 19.43 -0.74
N TRP A 58 13.52 19.95 0.49
CA TRP A 58 14.03 21.29 0.82
C TRP A 58 15.47 21.26 1.33
N ASN A 59 15.84 20.23 2.09
CA ASN A 59 17.17 20.07 2.67
C ASN A 59 18.10 19.17 1.84
N SER A 60 17.84 19.02 0.54
CA SER A 60 18.65 18.17 -0.31
C SER A 60 20.09 18.72 -0.47
N PRO A 61 21.15 17.89 -0.39
CA PRO A 61 22.53 18.37 -0.32
C PRO A 61 23.01 19.14 -1.56
N GLU A 62 22.62 18.72 -2.77
CA GLU A 62 23.16 19.28 -4.01
C GLU A 62 22.28 20.38 -4.63
N ARG A 63 21.04 20.56 -4.13
CA ARG A 63 20.04 21.52 -4.62
C ARG A 63 19.79 21.49 -6.15
N SER A 64 20.10 20.39 -6.82
CA SER A 64 19.81 20.11 -8.22
C SER A 64 18.32 20.25 -8.57
N VAL A 65 17.39 19.92 -7.67
CA VAL A 65 15.96 20.23 -7.89
C VAL A 65 15.71 21.73 -7.97
N SER A 66 16.38 22.53 -7.13
CA SER A 66 16.31 24.00 -7.21
C SER A 66 16.90 24.51 -8.52
N GLN A 67 18.01 23.92 -8.99
CA GLN A 67 18.58 24.24 -10.30
C GLN A 67 17.62 23.88 -11.44
N LEU A 68 16.91 22.75 -11.37
CA LEU A 68 15.88 22.39 -12.36
C LEU A 68 14.71 23.40 -12.37
N LEU A 69 14.35 23.95 -11.21
CA LEU A 69 13.35 25.01 -11.07
C LEU A 69 13.81 26.37 -11.62
N GLU A 70 15.08 26.55 -11.95
CA GLU A 70 15.62 27.74 -12.62
C GLU A 70 15.67 27.57 -14.15
N LEU A 71 15.65 26.33 -14.66
CA LEU A 71 15.72 26.06 -16.10
C LEU A 71 14.43 26.44 -16.83
N SER A 72 14.58 27.03 -18.02
CA SER A 72 13.47 27.23 -18.96
C SER A 72 12.90 25.89 -19.45
N THR A 73 11.62 25.87 -19.89
CA THR A 73 10.98 24.70 -20.49
C THR A 73 11.83 24.08 -21.61
N ARG A 74 12.45 24.91 -22.45
CA ARG A 74 13.32 24.48 -23.54
C ARG A 74 14.57 23.76 -23.05
N GLN A 75 15.21 24.28 -22.00
CA GLN A 75 16.38 23.65 -21.38
C GLN A 75 16.02 22.32 -20.73
N ILE A 76 14.85 22.22 -20.08
CA ILE A 76 14.39 20.95 -19.49
C ILE A 76 14.12 19.93 -20.60
N LYS A 77 13.41 20.31 -21.68
CA LYS A 77 13.19 19.44 -22.86
C LYS A 77 14.52 18.90 -23.43
N SER A 78 15.52 19.76 -23.56
CA SER A 78 16.86 19.36 -24.00
C SER A 78 17.52 18.36 -23.04
N ARG A 79 17.40 18.57 -21.72
CA ARG A 79 17.96 17.67 -20.70
C ARG A 79 17.33 16.28 -20.74
N ILE A 80 16.02 16.21 -20.97
CA ILE A 80 15.32 14.92 -21.11
C ILE A 80 15.44 14.30 -22.51
N ASN A 81 16.16 14.96 -23.43
CA ASN A 81 16.38 14.51 -24.81
C ASN A 81 15.08 14.39 -25.64
N VAL A 82 14.18 15.36 -25.50
CA VAL A 82 12.97 15.46 -26.33
C VAL A 82 13.04 16.67 -27.26
N ALA A 83 12.38 16.54 -28.41
CA ALA A 83 12.26 17.62 -29.38
C ALA A 83 11.57 18.84 -28.76
N HIS A 84 11.94 20.04 -29.22
CA HIS A 84 11.41 21.29 -28.65
C HIS A 84 9.90 21.45 -28.86
N ASP A 85 9.37 20.87 -29.93
CA ASP A 85 7.96 20.83 -30.30
C ASP A 85 7.21 19.64 -29.67
N TRP A 86 7.85 18.77 -28.90
CA TRP A 86 7.16 17.65 -28.24
C TRP A 86 6.14 18.14 -27.18
N PRO A 87 4.93 17.53 -27.09
CA PRO A 87 4.46 16.35 -27.83
C PRO A 87 4.12 16.60 -29.31
N ASP A 88 3.56 17.76 -29.63
CA ASP A 88 3.47 18.34 -30.97
C ASP A 88 3.36 19.87 -30.85
N ALA A 89 3.64 20.61 -31.91
CA ALA A 89 3.74 22.07 -31.87
C ALA A 89 2.44 22.75 -31.37
N ALA A 90 1.26 22.25 -31.76
CA ALA A 90 -0.01 22.83 -31.37
C ALA A 90 -0.32 22.54 -29.89
N THR A 91 -0.10 21.30 -29.44
CA THR A 91 -0.25 20.93 -28.03
C THR A 91 0.76 21.65 -27.15
N SER A 92 2.02 21.78 -27.59
CA SER A 92 3.05 22.52 -26.85
C SER A 92 2.66 23.99 -26.72
N ALA A 93 2.17 24.62 -27.79
CA ALA A 93 1.68 26.00 -27.74
C ALA A 93 0.49 26.15 -26.79
N PHE A 94 -0.47 25.23 -26.82
CA PHE A 94 -1.61 25.23 -25.90
C PHE A 94 -1.16 25.09 -24.43
N LEU A 95 -0.27 24.13 -24.15
CA LEU A 95 0.23 23.89 -22.80
C LEU A 95 1.06 25.08 -22.30
N GLU A 96 1.87 25.70 -23.15
CA GLU A 96 2.64 26.90 -22.78
C GLU A 96 1.74 28.13 -22.58
N ALA A 97 0.61 28.24 -23.30
CA ALA A 97 -0.33 29.34 -23.13
C ALA A 97 -1.23 29.18 -21.90
N HIS A 98 -1.67 27.96 -21.57
CA HIS A 98 -2.74 27.74 -20.59
C HIS A 98 -2.34 26.90 -19.38
N ALA A 99 -1.23 26.16 -19.44
CA ALA A 99 -0.84 25.20 -18.41
C ALA A 99 0.67 25.19 -18.17
N GLN A 100 1.37 26.31 -18.42
CA GLN A 100 2.83 26.36 -18.45
C GLN A 100 3.47 25.80 -17.18
N THR A 101 2.95 26.21 -16.02
CA THR A 101 3.46 25.78 -14.71
C THR A 101 3.31 24.27 -14.51
N LEU A 102 2.16 23.70 -14.85
CA LEU A 102 1.89 22.27 -14.71
C LEU A 102 2.73 21.45 -15.69
N PHE A 103 2.82 21.89 -16.95
CA PHE A 103 3.65 21.25 -17.96
C PHE A 103 5.13 21.27 -17.56
N ARG A 104 5.62 22.40 -17.06
CA ARG A 104 7.00 22.54 -16.57
C ARG A 104 7.25 21.63 -15.36
N ALA A 105 6.34 21.59 -14.39
CA ALA A 105 6.44 20.69 -13.24
C ALA A 105 6.52 19.21 -13.67
N PHE A 106 5.69 18.82 -14.65
CA PHE A 106 5.73 17.48 -15.23
C PHE A 106 7.06 17.16 -15.91
N LEU A 107 7.62 18.08 -16.70
CA LEU A 107 8.93 17.89 -17.34
C LEU A 107 10.06 17.78 -16.30
N ILE A 108 9.98 18.55 -15.20
CA ILE A 108 10.92 18.44 -14.08
C ILE A 108 10.83 17.05 -13.44
N ALA A 109 9.63 16.51 -13.22
CA ALA A 109 9.47 15.16 -12.69
C ALA A 109 10.14 14.11 -13.59
N ILE A 110 9.96 14.20 -14.92
CA ILE A 110 10.66 13.32 -15.88
C ILE A 110 12.17 13.47 -15.74
N ALA A 111 12.68 14.70 -15.66
CA ALA A 111 14.12 14.96 -15.52
C ALA A 111 14.70 14.37 -14.21
N VAL A 112 13.99 14.49 -13.09
CA VAL A 112 14.39 13.90 -11.81
C VAL A 112 14.48 12.37 -11.91
N PHE A 113 13.50 11.72 -12.52
CA PHE A 113 13.55 10.27 -12.73
C PHE A 113 14.62 9.85 -13.75
N LYS A 114 14.88 10.68 -14.76
CA LYS A 114 16.01 10.48 -15.68
C LYS A 114 17.32 10.45 -14.91
N ASP A 115 17.53 11.44 -14.05
CA ASP A 115 18.75 11.60 -13.25
C ASP A 115 18.89 10.50 -12.19
N LEU A 116 17.78 10.08 -11.56
CA LEU A 116 17.73 8.93 -10.66
C LEU A 116 18.29 7.67 -11.33
N LEU A 117 17.87 7.37 -12.56
CA LEU A 117 18.10 6.08 -13.21
C LEU A 117 19.38 6.01 -14.04
N ARG A 118 20.20 7.06 -14.00
CA ARG A 118 21.52 7.10 -14.67
C ARG A 118 22.49 6.06 -14.14
N ASP A 119 22.35 5.65 -12.88
CA ASP A 119 23.21 4.65 -12.26
C ASP A 119 22.41 3.58 -11.51
N ASP A 120 23.10 2.49 -11.17
CA ASP A 120 22.49 1.32 -10.54
C ASP A 120 22.02 1.59 -9.09
N THR A 121 22.55 2.61 -8.42
CA THR A 121 22.11 3.01 -7.07
C THR A 121 20.70 3.57 -7.11
N GLY A 122 20.40 4.43 -8.08
CA GLY A 122 19.05 4.99 -8.19
C GLY A 122 18.03 3.98 -8.71
N LYS A 123 18.43 3.09 -9.64
CA LYS A 123 17.61 1.92 -10.01
C LYS A 123 17.31 1.06 -8.78
N ALA A 124 18.31 0.77 -7.97
CA ALA A 124 18.16 0.01 -6.74
C ALA A 124 17.20 0.65 -5.75
N LEU A 125 17.38 1.94 -5.46
CA LEU A 125 16.47 2.70 -4.60
C LEU A 125 15.04 2.64 -5.14
N PHE A 126 14.85 2.79 -6.44
CA PHE A 126 13.52 2.78 -7.05
C PHE A 126 12.85 1.40 -7.00
N LEU A 127 13.62 0.32 -7.12
CA LEU A 127 13.12 -1.05 -6.92
C LEU A 127 12.74 -1.31 -5.45
N ILE A 128 13.58 -0.87 -4.50
CA ILE A 128 13.34 -1.07 -3.06
C ILE A 128 12.12 -0.27 -2.59
N ILE A 129 12.01 1.01 -2.96
CA ILE A 129 10.84 1.82 -2.60
C ILE A 129 9.56 1.23 -3.19
N THR A 130 9.63 0.67 -4.40
CA THR A 130 8.48 -0.02 -5.01
C THR A 130 8.12 -1.28 -4.24
N ALA A 131 9.12 -2.09 -3.82
CA ALA A 131 8.87 -3.25 -2.99
C ALA A 131 8.18 -2.86 -1.68
N VAL A 132 8.53 -1.73 -1.07
CA VAL A 132 7.91 -1.25 0.17
C VAL A 132 6.51 -0.64 -0.06
N GLY A 133 6.34 0.14 -1.13
CA GLY A 133 5.10 0.86 -1.43
C GLY A 133 4.01 0.03 -2.12
N ALA A 134 4.37 -0.96 -2.93
CA ALA A 134 3.40 -1.76 -3.69
C ALA A 134 2.37 -2.50 -2.80
N PRO A 135 2.74 -3.04 -1.62
CA PRO A 135 1.77 -3.59 -0.68
C PRO A 135 0.78 -2.54 -0.17
N MET A 136 1.23 -1.32 0.13
CA MET A 136 0.34 -0.23 0.59
C MET A 136 -0.65 0.17 -0.50
N PHE A 137 -0.17 0.26 -1.73
CA PHE A 137 -1.01 0.47 -2.90
C PHE A 137 -2.05 -0.64 -3.03
N ASN A 138 -1.63 -1.91 -2.93
CA ASN A 138 -2.54 -3.06 -3.00
C ASN A 138 -3.56 -3.04 -1.86
N PHE A 139 -3.14 -2.67 -0.65
CA PHE A 139 -4.02 -2.51 0.50
C PHE A 139 -5.08 -1.44 0.24
N ALA A 140 -4.68 -0.24 -0.20
CA ALA A 140 -5.62 0.83 -0.52
C ALA A 140 -6.59 0.41 -1.65
N ALA A 141 -6.07 -0.23 -2.70
CA ALA A 141 -6.87 -0.74 -3.81
C ALA A 141 -7.92 -1.76 -3.34
N VAL A 142 -7.52 -2.78 -2.58
CA VAL A 142 -8.44 -3.84 -2.15
C VAL A 142 -9.38 -3.39 -1.04
N GLU A 143 -8.93 -2.58 -0.09
CA GLU A 143 -9.80 -2.08 0.98
C GLU A 143 -10.89 -1.15 0.45
N SER A 144 -10.57 -0.33 -0.56
CA SER A 144 -11.52 0.63 -1.13
C SER A 144 -12.73 0.00 -1.84
N ILE A 145 -12.60 -1.25 -2.29
CA ILE A 145 -13.64 -1.99 -3.02
C ILE A 145 -14.47 -2.90 -2.09
N LYS A 146 -14.17 -2.91 -0.78
CA LYS A 146 -14.92 -3.69 0.20
C LYS A 146 -16.27 -3.05 0.49
N HIS A 147 -17.28 -3.90 0.69
CA HIS A 147 -18.63 -3.44 0.96
C HIS A 147 -18.71 -2.75 2.34
N GLY A 148 -19.46 -1.66 2.43
CA GLY A 148 -19.64 -0.92 3.68
C GLY A 148 -18.42 -0.12 4.14
N ARG A 149 -17.38 0.01 3.30
CA ARG A 149 -16.19 0.79 3.64
C ARG A 149 -16.51 2.28 3.74
N HIS A 150 -15.88 2.96 4.70
CA HIS A 150 -16.04 4.39 4.90
C HIS A 150 -15.57 5.19 3.66
N PRO A 151 -16.30 6.23 3.20
CA PRO A 151 -15.94 7.00 2.01
C PRO A 151 -14.53 7.62 2.04
N LEU A 152 -14.01 7.96 3.22
CA LEU A 152 -12.63 8.46 3.36
C LEU A 152 -11.56 7.44 2.94
N LEU A 153 -11.86 6.14 2.97
CA LEU A 153 -10.97 5.07 2.46
C LEU A 153 -11.35 4.62 1.05
N HIS A 154 -12.13 5.43 0.34
CA HIS A 154 -12.37 5.23 -1.07
C HIS A 154 -11.07 5.43 -1.86
N ILE A 155 -10.96 4.76 -3.01
CA ILE A 155 -9.71 4.75 -3.80
C ILE A 155 -9.33 6.14 -4.29
N THR A 156 -10.29 7.04 -4.46
CA THR A 156 -10.05 8.43 -4.85
C THR A 156 -9.24 9.19 -3.81
N THR A 157 -9.43 8.92 -2.52
CA THR A 157 -8.61 9.54 -1.46
C THR A 157 -7.14 9.13 -1.60
N TYR A 158 -6.90 7.83 -1.84
CA TYR A 158 -5.56 7.34 -2.08
C TYR A 158 -4.98 7.85 -3.41
N ALA A 159 -5.80 7.97 -4.46
CA ALA A 159 -5.37 8.55 -5.72
C ALA A 159 -4.93 10.01 -5.56
N VAL A 160 -5.63 10.81 -4.75
CA VAL A 160 -5.20 12.17 -4.41
C VAL A 160 -3.86 12.15 -3.67
N ALA A 161 -3.69 11.29 -2.66
CA ALA A 161 -2.41 11.14 -1.96
C ALA A 161 -1.29 10.70 -2.92
N ALA A 162 -1.59 9.80 -3.87
CA ALA A 162 -0.65 9.33 -4.88
C ALA A 162 -0.25 10.43 -5.88
N THR A 163 -1.21 11.25 -6.33
CA THR A 163 -0.95 12.42 -7.18
C THR A 163 -0.11 13.47 -6.45
N LEU A 164 -0.41 13.77 -5.19
CA LEU A 164 0.42 14.64 -4.38
C LEU A 164 1.82 14.04 -4.20
N GLY A 165 1.91 12.72 -4.03
CA GLY A 165 3.17 11.99 -3.92
C GLY A 165 4.11 12.19 -5.11
N GLN A 166 3.59 12.41 -6.32
CA GLN A 166 4.42 12.74 -7.49
C GLN A 166 5.12 14.11 -7.38
N VAL A 167 4.59 15.00 -6.55
CA VAL A 167 5.14 16.35 -6.33
C VAL A 167 5.99 16.42 -5.07
N MET A 168 5.60 15.73 -4.00
CA MET A 168 6.18 15.91 -2.66
C MET A 168 6.76 14.65 -2.02
N CYS A 169 6.90 13.55 -2.77
CA CYS A 169 7.22 12.18 -2.32
C CYS A 169 6.00 11.42 -1.80
N ILE A 170 5.84 10.16 -2.20
CA ILE A 170 4.67 9.32 -1.81
C ILE A 170 4.68 8.97 -0.31
N GLY A 171 5.87 8.78 0.24
CA GLY A 171 6.18 8.56 1.65
C GLY A 171 6.05 9.81 2.51
N ALA A 172 5.89 10.99 1.92
CA ALA A 172 5.42 12.18 2.63
C ALA A 172 3.90 12.33 2.50
N ALA A 173 3.35 12.18 1.29
CA ALA A 173 1.93 12.37 1.02
C ALA A 173 1.04 11.34 1.75
N THR A 174 1.47 10.07 1.81
CA THR A 174 0.71 9.01 2.50
C THR A 174 0.51 9.31 4.00
N PRO A 175 1.56 9.62 4.78
CA PRO A 175 1.40 9.97 6.19
C PRO A 175 0.76 11.34 6.43
N LEU A 176 0.83 12.28 5.48
CA LEU A 176 0.14 13.57 5.57
C LEU A 176 -1.38 13.45 5.38
N PHE A 177 -1.82 12.68 4.39
CA PHE A 177 -3.22 12.71 3.93
C PHE A 177 -3.97 11.41 4.19
N TYR A 178 -3.37 10.27 3.89
CA TYR A 178 -4.09 8.99 3.92
C TYR A 178 -4.13 8.35 5.31
N LEU A 179 -3.01 8.34 6.04
CA LEU A 179 -2.95 7.73 7.37
C LEU A 179 -3.81 8.43 8.43
N PRO A 180 -3.94 9.77 8.49
CA PRO A 180 -4.86 10.43 9.41
C PRO A 180 -6.32 10.04 9.14
N ALA A 181 -6.71 9.97 7.86
CA ALA A 181 -8.03 9.49 7.45
C ALA A 181 -8.23 8.02 7.86
N TYR A 182 -7.20 7.19 7.68
CA TYR A 182 -7.20 5.80 8.11
C TYR A 182 -7.36 5.64 9.62
N ALA A 183 -6.61 6.40 10.43
CA ALA A 183 -6.72 6.41 11.89
C ALA A 183 -8.14 6.77 12.35
N TYR A 184 -8.71 7.83 11.78
CA TYR A 184 -10.09 8.25 12.06
C TYR A 184 -11.10 7.15 11.72
N VAL A 185 -10.99 6.54 10.53
CA VAL A 185 -11.92 5.51 10.10
C VAL A 185 -11.81 4.28 10.99
N ARG A 186 -10.59 3.79 11.30
CA ARG A 186 -10.40 2.63 12.18
C ARG A 186 -10.91 2.89 13.60
N TRP A 187 -10.73 4.09 14.14
CA TRP A 187 -11.38 4.48 15.39
C TRP A 187 -12.91 4.41 15.29
N SER A 188 -13.49 4.99 14.24
CA SER A 188 -14.94 4.99 14.03
C SER A 188 -15.51 3.57 13.88
N GLU A 189 -14.76 2.67 13.27
CA GLU A 189 -15.12 1.26 13.09
C GLU A 189 -15.02 0.48 14.40
N SER A 190 -14.01 0.75 15.23
CA SER A 190 -13.91 0.17 16.58
C SER A 190 -15.09 0.53 17.49
N LYS A 191 -15.91 1.52 17.10
CA LYS A 191 -17.16 1.83 17.79
C LYS A 191 -18.26 0.78 17.57
N LYS A 192 -18.12 -0.09 16.58
CA LYS A 192 -19.11 -1.12 16.21
C LYS A 192 -18.64 -2.49 16.71
N PRO A 193 -19.20 -3.03 17.81
CA PRO A 193 -18.62 -4.18 18.53
C PRO A 193 -18.71 -5.52 17.79
N LEU A 194 -19.56 -5.67 16.77
CA LEU A 194 -19.84 -6.95 16.13
C LEU A 194 -19.15 -7.14 14.76
N SER A 195 -18.44 -6.14 14.25
CA SER A 195 -17.78 -6.26 12.94
C SER A 195 -16.37 -6.83 13.06
N VAL A 196 -16.16 -8.02 12.51
CA VAL A 196 -14.83 -8.63 12.35
C VAL A 196 -14.07 -7.87 11.25
N HIS A 197 -12.96 -7.22 11.62
CA HIS A 197 -12.10 -6.49 10.69
C HIS A 197 -10.86 -7.31 10.27
N PRO A 198 -10.35 -7.15 9.03
CA PRO A 198 -10.81 -6.23 7.98
C PRO A 198 -12.22 -6.58 7.46
N LEU A 199 -12.88 -5.72 6.70
CA LEU A 199 -14.23 -6.02 6.20
C LEU A 199 -14.21 -7.21 5.21
N PRO A 200 -15.36 -7.88 4.96
CA PRO A 200 -15.46 -8.96 3.97
C PRO A 200 -14.94 -8.53 2.59
N SER A 201 -14.36 -9.49 1.86
CA SER A 201 -13.84 -9.25 0.53
C SER A 201 -14.91 -8.84 -0.47
N SER A 202 -14.49 -8.06 -1.47
CA SER A 202 -15.31 -7.75 -2.64
C SER A 202 -15.52 -9.00 -3.52
N SER A 203 -16.22 -8.85 -4.64
CA SER A 203 -16.27 -9.92 -5.66
C SER A 203 -14.86 -10.25 -6.17
N PHE A 204 -14.65 -11.50 -6.60
CA PHE A 204 -13.41 -11.92 -7.25
C PHE A 204 -13.03 -10.98 -8.40
N ALA A 205 -14.00 -10.58 -9.24
CA ALA A 205 -13.78 -9.67 -10.35
C ALA A 205 -13.21 -8.30 -9.91
N ASN A 206 -13.69 -7.75 -8.80
CA ASN A 206 -13.17 -6.48 -8.28
C ASN A 206 -11.77 -6.64 -7.69
N VAL A 207 -11.51 -7.74 -6.98
CA VAL A 207 -10.16 -8.04 -6.46
C VAL A 207 -9.18 -8.26 -7.62
N PHE A 208 -9.60 -8.95 -8.67
CA PHE A 208 -8.81 -9.13 -9.89
C PHE A 208 -8.54 -7.79 -10.59
N LEU A 209 -9.54 -6.89 -10.66
CA LEU A 209 -9.33 -5.53 -11.17
C LEU A 209 -8.30 -4.76 -10.33
N ALA A 210 -8.33 -4.88 -9.00
CA ALA A 210 -7.32 -4.27 -8.12
C ALA A 210 -5.92 -4.82 -8.40
N GLN A 211 -5.80 -6.13 -8.61
CA GLN A 211 -4.53 -6.76 -9.01
C GLN A 211 -4.05 -6.27 -10.38
N LEU A 212 -4.95 -6.13 -11.36
CA LEU A 212 -4.59 -5.63 -12.70
C LEU A 212 -4.04 -4.21 -12.64
N VAL A 213 -4.67 -3.35 -11.85
CA VAL A 213 -4.24 -1.96 -11.64
C VAL A 213 -2.89 -1.89 -10.91
N GLY A 214 -2.70 -2.74 -9.90
CA GLY A 214 -1.41 -2.89 -9.22
C GLY A 214 -0.32 -3.40 -10.16
N ALA A 215 -0.62 -4.41 -10.98
CA ALA A 215 0.31 -4.97 -11.96
C ALA A 215 0.69 -3.94 -13.03
N ALA A 216 -0.27 -3.15 -13.53
CA ALA A 216 0.01 -2.06 -14.47
C ALA A 216 0.97 -1.02 -13.86
N THR A 217 0.74 -0.62 -12.61
CA THR A 217 1.62 0.30 -11.87
C THR A 217 3.04 -0.28 -11.75
N VAL A 218 3.18 -1.52 -11.26
CA VAL A 218 4.48 -2.19 -11.12
C VAL A 218 5.16 -2.37 -12.49
N ALA A 219 4.41 -2.69 -13.54
CA ALA A 219 4.96 -2.83 -14.89
C ALA A 219 5.53 -1.50 -15.42
N THR A 220 4.87 -0.37 -15.18
CA THR A 220 5.43 0.94 -15.56
C THR A 220 6.72 1.25 -14.79
N ILE A 221 6.80 0.87 -13.52
CA ILE A 221 8.03 1.04 -12.73
C ILE A 221 9.16 0.16 -13.27
N ILE A 222 8.89 -1.13 -13.50
CA ILE A 222 9.88 -2.07 -14.07
C ILE A 222 10.37 -1.55 -15.41
N GLY A 223 9.47 -1.14 -16.30
CA GLY A 223 9.87 -0.57 -17.59
C GLY A 223 10.67 0.73 -17.43
N THR A 224 10.32 1.59 -16.47
CA THR A 224 11.08 2.81 -16.16
C THR A 224 12.51 2.47 -15.70
N VAL A 225 12.68 1.42 -14.87
CA VAL A 225 14.00 1.01 -14.33
C VAL A 225 14.91 0.37 -15.39
N PHE A 226 14.34 -0.51 -16.22
CA PHE A 226 15.14 -1.40 -17.06
C PHE A 226 15.24 -0.98 -18.54
N LEU A 227 14.37 -0.09 -19.02
CA LEU A 227 14.53 0.46 -20.37
C LEU A 227 15.72 1.44 -20.41
N PRO A 228 16.45 1.52 -21.54
CA PRO A 228 17.52 2.51 -21.69
C PRO A 228 16.97 3.93 -21.54
N VAL A 229 17.55 4.70 -20.62
CA VAL A 229 17.05 6.04 -20.22
C VAL A 229 17.03 7.07 -21.36
N GLU A 230 17.78 6.82 -22.44
CA GLU A 230 17.79 7.67 -23.64
C GLU A 230 16.80 7.22 -24.72
N SER A 231 16.05 6.13 -24.49
CA SER A 231 15.11 5.59 -25.48
C SER A 231 13.74 6.26 -25.42
N ARG A 232 13.03 6.24 -26.55
CA ARG A 232 11.65 6.77 -26.62
C ARG A 232 10.69 5.93 -25.78
N GLU A 233 10.92 4.62 -25.71
CA GLU A 233 10.13 3.69 -24.93
C GLU A 233 10.23 4.01 -23.43
N TRP A 234 11.45 4.30 -22.94
CA TRP A 234 11.65 4.75 -21.56
C TRP A 234 10.84 6.00 -21.25
N LEU A 235 10.88 7.00 -22.15
CA LEU A 235 10.10 8.23 -21.98
C LEU A 235 8.60 7.94 -21.87
N LEU A 236 8.04 7.14 -22.79
CA LEU A 236 6.62 6.80 -22.78
C LEU A 236 6.21 6.05 -21.51
N VAL A 237 7.05 5.12 -21.06
CA VAL A 237 6.81 4.37 -19.83
C VAL A 237 6.95 5.26 -18.59
N ASN A 238 7.92 6.17 -18.57
CA ASN A 238 8.06 7.13 -17.47
C ASN A 238 6.86 8.07 -17.40
N ILE A 239 6.34 8.55 -18.53
CA ILE A 239 5.10 9.33 -18.59
C ILE A 239 3.93 8.52 -18.01
N ALA A 240 3.76 7.27 -18.45
CA ALA A 240 2.73 6.39 -17.90
C ALA A 240 2.88 6.20 -16.39
N PHE A 241 4.11 6.10 -15.90
CA PHE A 241 4.40 6.05 -14.46
C PHE A 241 4.02 7.36 -13.75
N GLN A 242 4.33 8.55 -14.29
CA GLN A 242 3.91 9.82 -13.66
C GLN A 242 2.39 9.90 -13.48
N PHE A 243 1.65 9.29 -14.41
CA PHE A 243 0.20 9.22 -14.40
C PHE A 243 -0.37 7.91 -13.80
N PHE A 244 0.43 7.11 -13.08
CA PHE A 244 -0.05 5.87 -12.46
C PHE A 244 -1.30 6.06 -11.56
N PRO A 245 -1.53 7.21 -10.88
CA PRO A 245 -2.76 7.38 -10.09
C PRO A 245 -4.03 7.27 -10.95
N LEU A 246 -3.95 7.54 -12.27
CA LEU A 246 -5.07 7.36 -13.19
C LEU A 246 -5.45 5.87 -13.38
N PHE A 247 -4.51 4.94 -13.16
CA PHE A 247 -4.81 3.50 -13.19
C PHE A 247 -5.80 3.10 -12.09
N LEU A 248 -5.98 3.92 -11.05
CA LEU A 248 -6.94 3.68 -9.98
C LEU A 248 -8.38 4.03 -10.35
N ILE A 249 -8.61 4.80 -11.43
CA ILE A 249 -9.94 5.26 -11.85
C ILE A 249 -10.95 4.11 -12.04
N PRO A 250 -10.61 2.99 -12.71
CA PRO A 250 -11.52 1.84 -12.81
C PRO A 250 -12.04 1.33 -11.45
N LEU A 251 -11.21 1.37 -10.40
CA LEU A 251 -11.61 0.93 -9.06
C LEU A 251 -12.64 1.87 -8.41
N ALA A 252 -12.62 3.16 -8.75
CA ALA A 252 -13.59 4.13 -8.25
C ALA A 252 -15.02 3.81 -8.73
N PHE A 253 -15.14 3.15 -9.87
CA PHE A 253 -16.42 2.67 -10.40
C PHE A 253 -16.77 1.24 -9.97
N ALA A 254 -15.80 0.47 -9.49
CA ALA A 254 -16.01 -0.90 -9.00
C ALA A 254 -16.61 -0.96 -7.59
N SER A 255 -16.26 0.02 -6.74
CA SER A 255 -16.73 0.13 -5.34
C SER A 255 -18.24 0.39 -5.23
N SER A 256 -18.83 1.10 -6.20
CA SER A 256 -20.24 1.52 -6.19
C SER A 256 -21.24 0.44 -6.62
N ARG A 257 -20.77 -0.71 -7.12
CA ARG A 257 -21.63 -1.72 -7.77
C ARG A 257 -21.85 -2.99 -6.95
N VAL A 258 -21.24 -3.13 -5.77
CA VAL A 258 -21.36 -4.37 -4.98
C VAL A 258 -22.45 -4.21 -3.92
N LYS A 259 -23.65 -4.69 -4.22
CA LYS A 259 -24.57 -5.14 -3.16
C LYS A 259 -23.94 -6.38 -2.53
N ALA A 260 -23.74 -6.39 -1.21
CA ALA A 260 -23.35 -7.61 -0.52
C ALA A 260 -24.43 -8.67 -0.81
N ALA A 261 -23.99 -9.88 -1.19
CA ALA A 261 -24.86 -11.04 -1.06
C ALA A 261 -24.87 -11.33 0.44
N ILE A 262 -25.83 -10.71 1.12
CA ILE A 262 -26.16 -10.99 2.51
C ILE A 262 -26.94 -12.30 2.46
N ASP A 263 -26.44 -13.34 3.12
CA ASP A 263 -27.18 -14.59 3.25
C ASP A 263 -28.39 -14.42 4.18
N GLU A 264 -29.23 -15.45 4.29
CA GLU A 264 -30.44 -15.43 5.11
C GLU A 264 -30.18 -15.18 6.61
N ASN A 265 -28.92 -15.32 7.06
CA ASN A 265 -28.48 -15.07 8.42
C ASN A 265 -27.87 -13.67 8.63
N GLY A 266 -27.85 -12.82 7.61
CA GLY A 266 -27.21 -11.52 7.68
C GLY A 266 -25.69 -11.53 7.41
N ASP A 267 -25.14 -12.68 7.03
CA ASP A 267 -23.71 -12.90 6.87
C ASP A 267 -23.28 -12.63 5.42
N VAL A 268 -22.16 -11.93 5.24
CA VAL A 268 -21.64 -11.63 3.90
C VAL A 268 -20.95 -12.88 3.35
N SER A 269 -21.58 -13.53 2.37
CA SER A 269 -21.21 -14.87 1.85
C SER A 269 -19.88 -14.95 1.07
N LYS A 270 -19.09 -13.88 1.00
CA LYS A 270 -17.91 -13.83 0.14
C LYS A 270 -16.64 -14.23 0.90
N PRO A 271 -16.03 -15.39 0.60
CA PRO A 271 -14.81 -15.83 1.27
C PRO A 271 -13.66 -14.85 1.01
N ARG A 272 -12.88 -14.55 2.06
CA ARG A 272 -11.73 -13.62 1.98
C ARG A 272 -10.51 -14.14 1.22
N LEU A 273 -10.64 -15.32 0.61
CA LEU A 273 -9.56 -16.03 -0.07
C LEU A 273 -8.94 -15.22 -1.21
N ALA A 274 -9.76 -14.59 -2.07
CA ALA A 274 -9.24 -13.83 -3.21
C ALA A 274 -8.35 -12.64 -2.78
N THR A 275 -8.74 -11.94 -1.71
CA THR A 275 -7.95 -10.84 -1.14
C THR A 275 -6.68 -11.35 -0.46
N SER A 276 -6.77 -12.43 0.32
CA SER A 276 -5.60 -13.09 0.90
C SER A 276 -4.59 -13.50 -0.16
N GLU A 277 -5.06 -14.12 -1.26
CA GLU A 277 -4.22 -14.52 -2.39
C GLU A 277 -3.59 -13.33 -3.11
N SER A 278 -4.32 -12.22 -3.25
CA SER A 278 -3.78 -10.96 -3.78
C SER A 278 -2.58 -10.48 -2.96
N TYR A 279 -2.70 -10.45 -1.62
CA TYR A 279 -1.59 -10.06 -0.76
C TYR A 279 -0.43 -11.05 -0.84
N ARG A 280 -0.70 -12.36 -0.87
CA ARG A 280 0.33 -13.39 -1.01
C ARG A 280 1.17 -13.18 -2.28
N MET A 281 0.50 -12.99 -3.42
CA MET A 281 1.16 -12.74 -4.70
C MET A 281 1.99 -11.45 -4.67
N MET A 282 1.43 -10.37 -4.09
CA MET A 282 2.16 -9.12 -3.92
C MET A 282 3.42 -9.29 -3.07
N GLY A 283 3.36 -10.10 -2.01
CA GLY A 283 4.52 -10.44 -1.19
C GLY A 283 5.67 -11.02 -2.01
N TYR A 284 5.40 -11.99 -2.90
CA TYR A 284 6.43 -12.57 -3.76
C TYR A 284 7.01 -11.58 -4.77
N ILE A 285 6.18 -10.70 -5.34
CA ILE A 285 6.66 -9.63 -6.22
C ILE A 285 7.61 -8.70 -5.45
N CYS A 286 7.24 -8.30 -4.24
CA CYS A 286 8.05 -7.41 -3.40
C CYS A 286 9.38 -8.04 -2.99
N LEU A 287 9.40 -9.35 -2.74
CA LEU A 287 10.63 -10.10 -2.46
C LEU A 287 11.60 -10.03 -3.64
N GLY A 288 11.11 -10.27 -4.85
CA GLY A 288 11.92 -10.19 -6.08
C GLY A 288 12.47 -8.79 -6.33
N LEU A 289 11.62 -7.76 -6.23
CA LEU A 289 12.02 -6.36 -6.40
C LEU A 289 13.05 -5.93 -5.35
N TYR A 290 12.87 -6.34 -4.09
CA TYR A 290 13.78 -6.00 -3.01
C TYR A 290 15.18 -6.58 -3.22
N TYR A 291 15.29 -7.88 -3.51
CA TYR A 291 16.60 -8.49 -3.75
C TYR A 291 17.26 -8.01 -5.04
N ALA A 292 16.48 -7.76 -6.10
CA ALA A 292 17.02 -7.11 -7.29
C ALA A 292 17.58 -5.72 -6.94
N GLY A 293 16.85 -4.93 -6.18
CA GLY A 293 17.31 -3.63 -5.70
C GLY A 293 18.58 -3.72 -4.85
N LEU A 294 18.64 -4.61 -3.86
CA LEU A 294 19.85 -4.83 -3.05
C LEU A 294 21.05 -5.25 -3.91
N TYR A 295 20.84 -6.11 -4.90
CA TYR A 295 21.88 -6.56 -5.82
C TYR A 295 22.48 -5.40 -6.63
N TYR A 296 21.63 -4.60 -7.29
CA TYR A 296 22.09 -3.42 -8.05
C TYR A 296 22.71 -2.34 -7.16
N GLY A 297 22.15 -2.15 -5.97
CA GLY A 297 22.49 -1.04 -5.09
C GLY A 297 23.70 -1.25 -4.21
N PHE A 298 24.20 -2.49 -4.06
CA PHE A 298 25.20 -2.83 -3.04
C PHE A 298 26.42 -1.88 -3.03
N GLN A 299 27.04 -1.66 -4.19
CA GLN A 299 28.20 -0.77 -4.29
C GLN A 299 27.84 0.71 -4.14
N GLY A 300 26.64 1.10 -4.58
CA GLY A 300 26.11 2.45 -4.44
C GLY A 300 25.84 2.80 -2.97
N PHE A 301 25.16 1.92 -2.25
CA PHE A 301 24.87 2.07 -0.82
C PHE A 301 26.13 2.08 0.03
N ARG A 302 27.12 1.24 -0.28
CA ARG A 302 28.40 1.27 0.43
C ARG A 302 29.11 2.62 0.27
N ARG A 303 29.10 3.17 -0.95
CA ARG A 303 29.66 4.50 -1.24
C ARG A 303 28.86 5.59 -0.52
N ALA A 304 27.54 5.55 -0.60
CA ALA A 304 26.67 6.52 0.04
C ALA A 304 26.81 6.52 1.57
N TYR A 305 26.94 5.34 2.18
CA TYR A 305 27.19 5.18 3.61
C TYR A 305 28.53 5.81 4.02
N ALA A 306 29.60 5.55 3.24
CA ALA A 306 30.91 6.13 3.50
C ALA A 306 30.91 7.68 3.35
N ALA A 307 30.22 8.19 2.32
CA ALA A 307 30.13 9.62 2.03
C ALA A 307 29.08 10.36 2.88
N ARG A 308 28.20 9.63 3.59
CA ARG A 308 27.01 10.14 4.29
C ARG A 308 26.06 10.93 3.40
N THR A 309 26.07 10.67 2.09
CA THR A 309 25.22 11.31 1.09
C THR A 309 25.08 10.42 -0.15
N PHE A 310 24.09 10.69 -1.00
CA PHE A 310 23.97 10.06 -2.31
C PHE A 310 24.67 10.90 -3.40
N ASN A 311 24.82 10.32 -4.60
CA ASN A 311 25.53 10.96 -5.72
C ASN A 311 24.73 12.07 -6.41
N ASN A 312 23.42 12.13 -6.16
CA ASN A 312 22.54 13.17 -6.66
C ASN A 312 21.31 13.31 -5.78
N ASP A 313 20.62 14.45 -5.88
CA ASP A 313 19.42 14.70 -5.08
C ASP A 313 18.25 13.78 -5.41
N ALA A 314 18.16 13.23 -6.63
CA ALA A 314 17.08 12.32 -6.96
C ALA A 314 17.18 11.04 -6.12
N GLN A 315 18.39 10.50 -5.95
CA GLN A 315 18.67 9.38 -5.05
C GLN A 315 18.39 9.76 -3.59
N TRP A 316 18.82 10.95 -3.14
CA TRP A 316 18.51 11.45 -1.79
C TRP A 316 17.00 11.51 -1.53
N THR A 317 16.27 12.09 -2.48
CA THR A 317 14.81 12.25 -2.43
C THR A 317 14.13 10.89 -2.32
N ILE A 318 14.48 9.93 -3.18
CA ILE A 318 13.88 8.59 -3.17
C ILE A 318 14.26 7.80 -1.92
N PHE A 319 15.47 8.00 -1.37
CA PHE A 319 15.85 7.38 -0.10
C PHE A 319 14.96 7.86 1.05
N TRP A 320 14.73 9.17 1.18
CA TRP A 320 13.82 9.69 2.21
C TRP A 320 12.36 9.33 1.95
N ASP A 321 11.96 9.25 0.69
CA ASP A 321 10.64 8.74 0.29
C ASP A 321 10.43 7.30 0.78
N LEU A 322 11.45 6.44 0.61
CA LEU A 322 11.48 5.08 1.17
C LEU A 322 11.33 5.08 2.70
N ILE A 323 12.05 5.95 3.43
CA ILE A 323 11.90 6.06 4.89
C ILE A 323 10.46 6.47 5.26
N GLY A 324 9.87 7.39 4.51
CA GLY A 324 8.48 7.81 4.68
C GLY A 324 7.48 6.65 4.52
N LEU A 325 7.66 5.82 3.50
CA LEU A 325 6.82 4.62 3.30
C LEU A 325 7.03 3.56 4.37
N LEU A 326 8.27 3.33 4.82
CA LEU A 326 8.56 2.40 5.92
C LEU A 326 7.87 2.84 7.23
N GLY A 327 7.97 4.12 7.56
CA GLY A 327 7.26 4.68 8.71
C GLY A 327 5.74 4.54 8.56
N SER A 328 5.23 4.74 7.35
CA SER A 328 3.81 4.59 7.06
C SER A 328 3.29 3.15 7.24
N LEU A 329 4.06 2.14 6.81
CA LEU A 329 3.73 0.72 7.05
C LEU A 329 3.63 0.41 8.55
N TYR A 330 4.56 0.93 9.34
CA TYR A 330 4.54 0.74 10.79
C TYR A 330 3.31 1.42 11.42
N LEU A 331 2.97 2.63 10.99
CA LEU A 331 1.79 3.35 11.46
C LEU A 331 0.47 2.62 11.12
N PHE A 332 0.34 2.00 9.95
CA PHE A 332 -0.81 1.14 9.63
C PHE A 332 -1.00 0.05 10.68
N VAL A 333 0.07 -0.70 10.95
CA VAL A 333 0.08 -1.82 11.90
C VAL A 333 -0.26 -1.36 13.31
N LEU A 334 0.24 -0.19 13.74
CA LEU A 334 -0.09 0.39 15.04
C LEU A 334 -1.57 0.80 15.13
N ILE A 335 -2.08 1.54 14.14
CA ILE A 335 -3.48 1.97 14.09
C ILE A 335 -4.40 0.75 14.18
N ASP A 336 -4.08 -0.30 13.42
CA ASP A 336 -4.83 -1.54 13.42
C ASP A 336 -4.78 -2.27 14.76
N SER A 337 -3.61 -2.33 15.39
CA SER A 337 -3.45 -2.94 16.71
C SER A 337 -4.33 -2.26 17.77
N PHE A 338 -4.35 -0.92 17.81
CA PHE A 338 -5.20 -0.18 18.74
C PHE A 338 -6.70 -0.34 18.44
N ALA A 339 -7.07 -0.36 17.15
CA ALA A 339 -8.46 -0.57 16.73
C ALA A 339 -8.98 -1.96 17.09
N ASP A 340 -8.17 -2.98 16.85
CA ASP A 340 -8.53 -4.37 17.14
C ASP A 340 -8.62 -4.62 18.65
N GLU A 341 -7.69 -4.08 19.45
CA GLU A 341 -7.77 -4.17 20.91
C GLU A 341 -9.03 -3.47 21.46
N ALA A 342 -9.35 -2.28 20.93
CA ALA A 342 -10.54 -1.55 21.30
C ALA A 342 -11.84 -2.31 20.94
N ALA A 343 -11.86 -3.01 19.80
CA ALA A 343 -13.00 -3.84 19.39
C ALA A 343 -13.13 -5.10 20.27
N ILE A 344 -12.02 -5.79 20.57
CA ILE A 344 -11.99 -6.98 21.42
C ILE A 344 -12.50 -6.67 22.83
N LYS A 345 -12.10 -5.54 23.42
CA LYS A 345 -12.61 -5.09 24.74
C LYS A 345 -14.14 -4.92 24.79
N ARG A 346 -14.80 -4.88 23.63
CA ARG A 346 -16.25 -4.70 23.47
C ARG A 346 -16.97 -5.93 22.94
N GLY A 347 -16.28 -7.08 22.90
CA GLY A 347 -16.89 -8.36 22.51
C GLY A 347 -16.72 -8.73 21.04
N ALA A 348 -15.92 -7.99 20.25
CA ALA A 348 -15.56 -8.44 18.92
C ALA A 348 -14.68 -9.70 18.99
N GLN A 349 -14.81 -10.58 18.00
CA GLN A 349 -13.94 -11.75 17.89
C GLN A 349 -12.49 -11.33 17.69
N ARG A 350 -11.59 -12.04 18.37
CA ARG A 350 -10.16 -11.81 18.28
C ARG A 350 -9.62 -12.30 16.94
N VAL A 351 -9.15 -11.36 16.11
CA VAL A 351 -8.52 -11.67 14.82
C VAL A 351 -7.02 -11.96 14.99
N HIS A 352 -6.36 -11.47 16.04
CA HIS A 352 -4.98 -11.82 16.36
C HIS A 352 -4.85 -12.34 17.79
N ALA A 353 -4.27 -13.54 17.96
CA ALA A 353 -3.73 -13.95 19.26
C ALA A 353 -2.68 -12.92 19.72
N ARG A 354 -2.48 -12.75 21.04
CA ARG A 354 -1.38 -11.92 21.58
C ARG A 354 -0.11 -12.28 20.82
N ARG A 355 0.54 -11.28 20.20
CA ARG A 355 1.73 -11.49 19.38
C ARG A 355 2.76 -12.23 20.22
N PHE A 356 3.12 -13.44 19.77
CA PHE A 356 4.21 -14.17 20.40
C PHE A 356 5.55 -13.57 19.94
N LEU A 357 6.49 -13.44 20.86
CA LEU A 357 7.86 -12.95 20.64
C LEU A 357 8.53 -13.52 19.36
N PRO A 358 8.38 -14.80 18.98
CA PRO A 358 8.97 -15.34 17.75
C PRO A 358 8.33 -14.81 16.47
N GLU A 359 7.04 -14.46 16.46
CA GLU A 359 6.39 -13.82 15.30
C GLU A 359 6.84 -12.36 15.16
N ASP A 360 7.04 -11.63 16.25
CA ASP A 360 7.66 -10.30 16.21
C ASP A 360 9.17 -10.36 15.88
N ILE A 361 9.85 -11.48 16.11
CA ILE A 361 11.27 -11.66 15.71
C ILE A 361 11.40 -12.08 14.23
N LEU A 362 10.56 -13.01 13.76
CA LEU A 362 10.58 -13.51 12.37
C LEU A 362 9.81 -12.63 11.38
N MET A 363 8.79 -11.88 11.82
CA MET A 363 8.04 -10.91 11.00
C MET A 363 8.23 -9.46 11.43
N GLY A 364 8.92 -9.18 12.53
CA GLY A 364 9.33 -7.82 12.86
C GLY A 364 10.60 -7.41 12.14
N LEU A 365 11.41 -6.57 12.77
CA LEU A 365 12.50 -5.85 12.09
C LEU A 365 13.51 -6.77 11.36
N PRO A 366 13.97 -7.89 11.94
CA PRO A 366 14.89 -8.81 11.25
C PRO A 366 14.24 -9.49 10.04
N GLY A 367 12.98 -9.93 10.17
CA GLY A 367 12.20 -10.50 9.06
C GLY A 367 11.97 -9.52 7.93
N ALA A 368 11.58 -8.29 8.26
CA ALA A 368 11.41 -7.21 7.30
C ALA A 368 12.74 -6.86 6.59
N LEU A 369 13.87 -6.85 7.30
CA LEU A 369 15.17 -6.58 6.69
C LEU A 369 15.65 -7.74 5.79
N LEU A 370 15.42 -8.99 6.20
CA LEU A 370 15.86 -10.17 5.45
C LEU A 370 14.97 -10.45 4.25
N LEU A 371 13.64 -10.39 4.41
CA LEU A 371 12.65 -10.85 3.43
C LEU A 371 11.96 -9.71 2.69
N SER A 372 12.38 -8.45 2.87
CA SER A 372 11.70 -7.23 2.41
C SER A 372 10.61 -6.73 3.38
N PRO A 373 10.60 -5.43 3.72
CA PRO A 373 9.50 -4.83 4.47
C PRO A 373 8.16 -4.94 3.73
N GLY A 374 8.21 -4.95 2.39
CA GLY A 374 7.03 -5.14 1.57
C GLY A 374 6.41 -6.52 1.68
N TRP A 375 7.24 -7.57 1.70
CA TRP A 375 6.78 -8.94 1.92
C TRP A 375 6.16 -9.10 3.31
N ALA A 376 6.79 -8.50 4.34
CA ALA A 376 6.27 -8.52 5.71
C ALA A 376 4.90 -7.83 5.80
N ALA A 377 4.74 -6.66 5.18
CA ALA A 377 3.47 -5.94 5.12
C ALA A 377 2.37 -6.74 4.39
N ALA A 378 2.70 -7.31 3.23
CA ALA A 378 1.77 -8.14 2.47
C ALA A 378 1.34 -9.38 3.26
N THR A 379 2.28 -10.06 3.92
CA THR A 379 2.00 -11.22 4.77
C THR A 379 1.15 -10.84 5.99
N TYR A 380 1.39 -9.67 6.57
CA TYR A 380 0.57 -9.13 7.66
C TYR A 380 -0.90 -8.98 7.23
N TRP A 381 -1.18 -8.32 6.11
CA TRP A 381 -2.57 -8.16 5.64
C TRP A 381 -3.18 -9.47 5.15
N GLN A 382 -2.42 -10.33 4.48
CA GLN A 382 -2.84 -11.68 4.12
C GLN A 382 -3.32 -12.45 5.36
N ARG A 383 -2.50 -12.46 6.42
CA ARG A 383 -2.81 -13.17 7.65
C ARG A 383 -4.07 -12.62 8.30
N ARG A 384 -4.29 -11.30 8.28
CA ARG A 384 -5.51 -10.69 8.81
C ARG A 384 -6.76 -11.12 8.07
N GLU A 385 -6.71 -11.26 6.76
CA GLU A 385 -7.85 -11.80 6.00
C GLU A 385 -8.16 -13.24 6.38
N VAL A 386 -7.12 -14.09 6.49
CA VAL A 386 -7.30 -15.50 6.85
C VAL A 386 -7.84 -15.64 8.28
N LEU A 387 -7.31 -14.86 9.23
CA LEU A 387 -7.75 -14.93 10.61
C LEU A 387 -9.16 -14.37 10.80
N ALA A 388 -9.52 -13.32 10.06
CA ALA A 388 -10.87 -12.78 10.10
C ALA A 388 -11.88 -13.72 9.41
N GLU A 389 -11.48 -14.49 8.40
CA GLU A 389 -12.30 -15.58 7.85
C GLU A 389 -12.50 -16.69 8.87
N LYS A 390 -11.43 -17.11 9.58
CA LYS A 390 -11.50 -18.11 10.64
C LYS A 390 -12.43 -17.66 11.77
N ALA A 391 -12.30 -16.41 12.21
CA ALA A 391 -13.17 -15.82 13.22
C ALA A 391 -14.63 -15.86 12.78
N ARG A 392 -14.93 -15.42 11.54
CA ARG A 392 -16.28 -15.49 10.94
C ARG A 392 -16.86 -16.91 10.98
N LEU A 393 -16.03 -17.92 10.71
CA LEU A 393 -16.41 -19.34 10.76
C LEU A 393 -16.49 -19.92 12.19
N GLY A 394 -16.35 -19.09 13.23
CA GLY A 394 -16.40 -19.53 14.63
C GLY A 394 -15.14 -20.28 15.09
N VAL A 395 -14.06 -20.28 14.30
CA VAL A 395 -12.79 -20.91 14.68
C VAL A 395 -12.07 -19.99 15.65
N VAL A 396 -12.21 -20.26 16.95
CA VAL A 396 -11.52 -19.52 18.00
C VAL A 396 -10.03 -19.83 17.92
N PRO A 397 -9.14 -18.82 17.86
CA PRO A 397 -7.71 -19.07 17.98
C PRO A 397 -7.43 -19.74 19.32
N ILE A 398 -6.68 -20.83 19.31
CA ILE A 398 -6.24 -21.51 20.54
C ILE A 398 -5.37 -20.52 21.33
N ASP A 399 -5.95 -19.87 22.34
CA ASP A 399 -5.17 -19.14 23.34
C ASP A 399 -4.42 -20.22 24.13
N LYS A 400 -3.10 -20.28 23.99
CA LYS A 400 -2.23 -21.26 24.67
C LYS A 400 -2.01 -20.95 26.17
N ASP A 401 -2.88 -20.14 26.76
CA ASP A 401 -2.77 -19.70 28.16
C ASP A 401 -3.89 -20.29 29.05
N ASP A 402 -4.59 -21.34 28.60
CA ASP A 402 -5.38 -22.25 29.45
C ASP A 402 -4.61 -23.55 29.73
#